data_AF-A0A2D5VAP4-F1
#
_entry.id   AF-A0A2D5VAP4-F1
#
_cell.length_a   1.000
_cell.length_b   1.000
_cell.length_c   1.000
_cell.angle_alpha   90.00
_cell.angle_beta   90.00
_cell.angle_gamma   90.00
#
_symmetry.space_group_name_H-M   'P 1'
#
loop_
_entity.id
_entity.type
_entity.pdbx_description
1 polymer ?
#
loop_
_entity_poly.entity_id
_entity_poly.type
_entity_poly.pdbx_seq_one_letter_code
_entity_poly.pdbx_strand_id
1 'polypeptide(L)'
;MAQSQASDAFFEDRFDTSNRTIEADQLDEHDQSRREEGEEIFVLQNLQFAAELPAQAVELLNQIIPAVLNFSTRFGIKLRDANHPVRFLNRATYEQETDTKLPPKVVLPASRLDFNPISRVYTITIILPDDIQGNEEVINIARTLFSKLMGEVYLLESILPLEFYKQSGHTTNEEVTAGIPERLDLIAALEFPSDTVHSYGEQRAKQLRMSWQKEQIQVRRQWAMQWQDKHEQKGLSPEELHVLDSAFTDFLQAFREQPGELCAQAVELVKQLNAQLHFLLPHDLAAYRHFEESEPFHYVQASSLRMEEVLALSGFVDSCWEHLQNLPEDEDVLEGLQRQIHLRLQQLHKDRKALPFLIPDREVEESLQEEAGQLPLQLVKCLPPEMPRAKWKSECKKLERHYTNSIFLKVYEGLEGILLLLRAGETLSEEQQNTTRARIEKLLQMLRFRKPMLDQVRAVLGLLQGCSEVIQQQRRQHRFPLDEFRKAWSYFISSLLIMEYYKQPHGGTDFFQQRFSIEKYLQSIQRFVDHQLDRGINYFHIVQLFLKIYLEKHDDNPVNYILYMIRNPQAALRYVLHQVMLPLEENPDRGLAFRKDKLDQYRDTLIKVYDNRLDEAIRPEESEGSA
;
A
#
# COMPACT_ATOMS: atom_id res chain seq x y z
N MET A 1 -19.98 -34.47 12.94
CA MET A 1 -19.63 -35.89 13.16
C MET A 1 -18.21 -35.95 13.70
N ALA A 2 -17.98 -36.83 14.70
CA ALA A 2 -16.73 -37.41 15.25
C ALA A 2 -15.39 -36.65 15.07
N GLN A 3 -14.49 -36.46 16.04
CA GLN A 3 -14.26 -36.96 17.40
C GLN A 3 -13.17 -36.04 17.98
N SER A 4 -13.27 -35.63 19.25
CA SER A 4 -12.13 -35.09 20.02
C SER A 4 -11.73 -36.15 21.04
N GLN A 5 -10.77 -36.99 20.68
CA GLN A 5 -9.98 -37.76 21.64
C GLN A 5 -8.53 -37.68 21.19
N ALA A 6 -7.85 -36.65 21.66
CA ALA A 6 -6.44 -36.72 21.98
C ALA A 6 -6.33 -36.12 23.39
N SER A 7 -6.90 -36.84 24.37
CA SER A 7 -6.63 -36.65 25.78
C SER A 7 -5.17 -37.03 26.04
N ASP A 8 -4.46 -36.21 26.81
CA ASP A 8 -3.29 -36.42 27.70
C ASP A 8 -2.28 -37.57 27.45
N ALA A 9 -2.71 -38.73 26.97
CA ALA A 9 -1.84 -39.86 26.59
C ALA A 9 -0.89 -39.58 25.41
N PHE A 10 -1.08 -38.50 24.64
CA PHE A 10 -0.18 -38.15 23.51
C PHE A 10 1.08 -37.38 23.94
N PHE A 11 1.11 -36.87 25.18
CA PHE A 11 2.18 -36.03 25.72
C PHE A 11 3.05 -36.75 26.76
N GLU A 12 2.56 -37.84 27.37
CA GLU A 12 3.29 -38.62 28.38
C GLU A 12 4.61 -39.24 27.88
N ASP A 13 4.76 -39.51 26.58
CA ASP A 13 5.92 -40.22 26.03
C ASP A 13 7.19 -39.33 25.92
N ARG A 14 7.07 -38.01 26.14
CA ARG A 14 8.18 -37.04 25.97
C ARG A 14 9.14 -36.97 27.15
N PHE A 15 8.75 -37.57 28.28
CA PHE A 15 9.53 -37.68 29.51
C PHE A 15 9.87 -39.14 29.81
N ASP A 16 11.07 -39.39 30.34
CA ASP A 16 11.41 -40.73 30.83
C ASP A 16 10.54 -41.06 32.06
N THR A 17 9.77 -42.15 31.96
CA THR A 17 8.81 -42.62 32.98
C THR A 17 9.42 -42.85 34.37
N SER A 18 10.74 -42.96 34.47
CA SER A 18 11.47 -43.18 35.72
C SER A 18 11.63 -41.93 36.61
N ASN A 19 11.32 -40.73 36.10
CA ASN A 19 11.87 -39.48 36.66
C ASN A 19 10.97 -38.25 36.41
N ARG A 20 9.76 -38.28 36.99
CA ARG A 20 8.61 -37.42 36.61
C ARG A 20 8.55 -36.01 37.22
N THR A 21 9.39 -35.65 38.19
CA THR A 21 9.25 -34.37 38.92
C THR A 21 10.55 -33.60 38.91
N ILE A 22 10.50 -32.35 38.42
CA ILE A 22 11.53 -31.33 38.61
C ILE A 22 11.02 -30.48 39.78
N GLU A 23 11.81 -30.35 40.83
CA GLU A 23 11.39 -29.62 42.03
C GLU A 23 11.57 -28.11 41.81
N ALA A 24 10.73 -27.27 42.44
CA ALA A 24 10.73 -25.81 42.26
C ALA A 24 12.12 -25.19 42.50
N ASP A 25 12.81 -25.67 43.52
CA ASP A 25 14.16 -25.25 43.91
C ASP A 25 15.19 -25.41 42.76
N GLN A 26 14.93 -26.34 41.83
CA GLN A 26 15.81 -26.63 40.69
C GLN A 26 15.54 -25.72 39.47
N LEU A 27 14.31 -25.19 39.34
CA LEU A 27 13.98 -24.10 38.41
C LEU A 27 14.61 -22.78 38.90
N ASP A 28 14.63 -22.56 40.21
CA ASP A 28 15.24 -21.39 40.84
C ASP A 28 16.75 -21.33 40.59
N GLU A 29 17.47 -22.44 40.77
CA GLU A 29 18.91 -22.53 40.47
C GLU A 29 19.20 -22.31 38.98
N HIS A 30 18.35 -22.86 38.10
CA HIS A 30 18.44 -22.65 36.65
C HIS A 30 18.29 -21.17 36.27
N ASP A 31 17.30 -20.49 36.83
CA ASP A 31 17.03 -19.09 36.49
C ASP A 31 18.01 -18.11 37.15
N GLN A 32 18.62 -18.49 38.28
CA GLN A 32 19.65 -17.70 38.97
C GLN A 32 20.98 -17.72 38.22
N SER A 33 21.42 -18.88 37.70
CA SER A 33 22.65 -18.98 36.90
C SER A 33 22.62 -18.10 35.65
N ARG A 34 21.45 -17.94 35.01
CA ARG A 34 21.25 -17.08 33.84
C ARG A 34 21.34 -15.58 34.12
N ARG A 35 21.07 -15.15 35.36
CA ARG A 35 21.19 -13.72 35.75
C ARG A 35 22.65 -13.31 35.94
N GLU A 36 23.51 -14.26 36.28
CA GLU A 36 24.93 -14.01 36.55
C GLU A 36 25.78 -13.87 35.26
N GLU A 37 25.28 -14.33 34.11
CA GLU A 37 25.98 -14.26 32.80
C GLU A 37 25.83 -12.92 32.03
N GLY A 38 25.13 -11.92 32.59
CA GLY A 38 25.20 -10.54 32.11
C GLY A 38 24.45 -10.20 30.81
N GLU A 39 23.41 -10.93 30.44
CA GLU A 39 22.50 -10.54 29.34
C GLU A 39 21.59 -9.36 29.76
N GLU A 40 21.43 -8.33 28.90
CA GLU A 40 20.50 -7.22 29.16
C GLU A 40 19.07 -7.74 29.41
N ILE A 41 18.52 -7.45 30.58
CA ILE A 41 17.21 -7.96 31.01
C ILE A 41 16.09 -7.11 30.38
N PHE A 42 15.30 -7.71 29.49
CA PHE A 42 14.07 -7.09 29.03
C PHE A 42 12.94 -7.35 30.05
N VAL A 43 12.41 -6.29 30.65
CA VAL A 43 11.37 -6.38 31.70
C VAL A 43 10.06 -5.78 31.17
N LEU A 44 8.98 -6.56 31.26
CA LEU A 44 7.62 -6.05 31.01
C LEU A 44 7.22 -5.06 32.11
N GLN A 45 6.74 -3.88 31.71
CA GLN A 45 6.39 -2.81 32.65
C GLN A 45 4.99 -2.97 33.25
N ASN A 46 4.13 -3.78 32.63
CA ASN A 46 2.72 -3.91 33.01
C ASN A 46 2.30 -5.37 33.18
N LEU A 47 2.87 -6.01 34.21
CA LEU A 47 2.53 -7.37 34.61
C LEU A 47 1.41 -7.35 35.67
N GLN A 48 0.33 -8.12 35.45
CA GLN A 48 -0.84 -8.12 36.33
C GLN A 48 -1.23 -9.54 36.70
N PHE A 49 -1.43 -9.78 38.00
CA PHE A 49 -1.90 -11.05 38.56
C PHE A 49 -3.26 -10.85 39.22
N ALA A 50 -4.22 -11.74 38.95
CA ALA A 50 -5.46 -11.77 39.71
C ALA A 50 -5.18 -12.04 41.20
N ALA A 51 -5.92 -11.36 42.08
CA ALA A 51 -5.76 -11.47 43.53
C ALA A 51 -6.01 -12.90 44.06
N GLU A 52 -6.77 -13.70 43.32
CA GLU A 52 -7.15 -15.08 43.66
C GLU A 52 -6.15 -16.12 43.14
N LEU A 53 -5.03 -15.71 42.53
CA LEU A 53 -3.99 -16.65 42.12
C LEU A 53 -3.16 -17.15 43.32
N PRO A 54 -2.82 -18.45 43.36
CA PRO A 54 -1.92 -18.98 44.39
C PRO A 54 -0.55 -18.29 44.38
N ALA A 55 0.01 -18.02 45.56
CA ALA A 55 1.32 -17.36 45.69
C ALA A 55 2.44 -18.11 44.95
N GLN A 56 2.43 -19.45 45.01
CA GLN A 56 3.37 -20.31 44.30
C GLN A 56 3.28 -20.14 42.77
N ALA A 57 2.07 -19.96 42.23
CA ALA A 57 1.89 -19.72 40.80
C ALA A 57 2.45 -18.36 40.39
N VAL A 58 2.26 -17.32 41.21
CA VAL A 58 2.81 -15.97 40.97
C VAL A 58 4.34 -15.98 41.02
N GLU A 59 4.93 -16.68 41.98
CA GLU A 59 6.38 -16.85 42.12
C GLU A 59 6.99 -17.53 40.89
N LEU A 60 6.43 -18.67 40.48
CA LEU A 60 6.82 -19.39 39.27
C LEU A 60 6.73 -18.50 38.01
N LEU A 61 5.67 -17.72 37.85
CA LEU A 61 5.51 -16.82 36.70
C LEU A 61 6.55 -15.71 36.68
N ASN A 62 6.89 -15.15 37.85
CA ASN A 62 7.94 -14.14 37.96
C ASN A 62 9.33 -14.68 37.59
N GLN A 63 9.52 -16.00 37.62
CA GLN A 63 10.75 -16.68 37.18
C GLN A 63 10.73 -16.95 35.67
N ILE A 64 9.66 -17.59 35.18
CA ILE A 64 9.53 -18.00 33.77
C ILE A 64 9.51 -16.81 32.81
N ILE A 65 8.80 -15.73 33.15
CA ILE A 65 8.56 -14.61 32.22
C ILE A 65 9.88 -13.93 31.80
N PRO A 66 10.76 -13.49 32.72
CA PRO A 66 12.09 -12.99 32.34
C PRO A 66 12.92 -14.00 31.55
N ALA A 67 12.88 -15.28 31.92
CA ALA A 67 13.67 -16.32 31.26
C ALA A 67 13.26 -16.54 29.79
N VAL A 68 11.96 -16.51 29.51
CA VAL A 68 11.37 -16.58 28.16
C VAL A 68 11.74 -15.35 27.34
N LEU A 69 11.58 -14.14 27.92
CA LEU A 69 11.88 -12.87 27.25
C LEU A 69 13.36 -12.73 26.90
N ASN A 70 14.25 -13.09 27.82
CA ASN A 70 15.69 -13.01 27.59
C ASN A 70 16.14 -14.06 26.57
N PHE A 71 15.62 -15.29 26.66
CA PHE A 71 16.01 -16.37 25.74
C PHE A 71 15.73 -16.03 24.27
N SER A 72 14.60 -15.41 23.96
CA SER A 72 14.22 -15.08 22.58
C SER A 72 15.17 -14.06 21.92
N THR A 73 15.85 -13.23 22.72
CA THR A 73 16.78 -12.22 22.20
C THR A 73 17.99 -12.81 21.49
N ARG A 74 18.38 -14.05 21.80
CA ARG A 74 19.45 -14.80 21.14
C ARG A 74 19.17 -15.06 19.65
N PHE A 75 17.89 -15.06 19.28
CA PHE A 75 17.43 -15.16 17.89
C PHE A 75 17.07 -13.79 17.30
N GLY A 76 17.38 -12.70 18.01
CA GLY A 76 16.98 -11.34 17.66
C GLY A 76 15.47 -11.10 17.74
N ILE A 77 14.70 -11.95 18.43
CA ILE A 77 13.27 -11.76 18.65
C ILE A 77 13.07 -10.99 19.96
N LYS A 78 12.72 -9.71 19.85
CA LYS A 78 12.52 -8.80 20.98
C LYS A 78 11.26 -7.96 20.76
N LEU A 79 10.47 -7.80 21.81
CA LEU A 79 9.33 -6.87 21.80
C LEU A 79 9.84 -5.43 21.67
N ARG A 80 9.19 -4.63 20.84
CA ARG A 80 9.54 -3.22 20.65
C ARG A 80 8.99 -2.37 21.79
N ASP A 81 7.80 -2.70 22.30
CA ASP A 81 7.16 -1.97 23.40
C ASP A 81 7.03 -2.88 24.64
N ALA A 82 7.57 -2.40 25.77
CA ALA A 82 7.55 -3.10 27.05
C ALA A 82 6.25 -2.86 27.85
N ASN A 83 5.37 -1.98 27.38
CA ASN A 83 4.16 -1.56 28.09
C ASN A 83 2.93 -2.43 27.83
N HIS A 84 3.05 -3.46 26.98
CA HIS A 84 1.96 -4.40 26.73
C HIS A 84 1.46 -5.03 28.04
N PRO A 85 0.19 -4.81 28.42
CA PRO A 85 -0.35 -5.43 29.61
C PRO A 85 -0.39 -6.95 29.47
N VAL A 86 0.26 -7.66 30.39
CA VAL A 86 0.19 -9.13 30.47
C VAL A 86 -0.52 -9.51 31.76
N ARG A 87 -1.72 -10.07 31.62
CA ARG A 87 -2.64 -10.41 32.70
C ARG A 87 -2.69 -11.91 32.90
N PHE A 88 -2.54 -12.37 34.13
CA PHE A 88 -2.72 -13.77 34.52
C PHE A 88 -3.95 -13.91 35.39
N LEU A 89 -4.88 -14.77 34.97
CA LEU A 89 -6.16 -15.00 35.63
C LEU A 89 -6.34 -16.51 35.87
N ASN A 90 -7.07 -16.88 36.92
CA ASN A 90 -7.66 -18.22 37.01
C ASN A 90 -8.96 -18.28 36.19
N ARG A 91 -9.56 -19.46 36.04
CA ARG A 91 -10.82 -19.61 35.28
C ARG A 91 -11.96 -18.77 35.89
N ALA A 92 -12.13 -18.81 37.22
CA ALA A 92 -13.23 -18.13 37.90
C ALA A 92 -13.16 -16.60 37.69
N THR A 93 -12.00 -15.99 37.90
CA THR A 93 -11.76 -14.57 37.69
C THR A 93 -11.99 -14.17 36.23
N TYR A 94 -11.53 -14.97 35.26
CA TYR A 94 -11.79 -14.69 33.84
C TYR A 94 -13.28 -14.71 33.50
N GLU A 95 -14.02 -15.73 33.93
CA GLU A 95 -15.45 -15.86 33.66
C GLU A 95 -16.25 -14.74 34.32
N GLN A 96 -15.84 -14.29 35.50
CA GLN A 96 -16.43 -13.16 36.21
C GLN A 96 -16.15 -11.82 35.52
N GLU A 97 -14.91 -11.58 35.09
CA GLU A 97 -14.53 -10.30 34.43
C GLU A 97 -15.14 -10.14 33.04
N THR A 98 -15.33 -11.25 32.31
CA THR A 98 -15.76 -11.22 30.90
C THR A 98 -17.24 -11.55 30.69
N ASP A 99 -17.98 -11.88 31.75
CA ASP A 99 -19.36 -12.37 31.73
C ASP A 99 -19.57 -13.52 30.71
N THR A 100 -18.52 -14.32 30.51
CA THR A 100 -18.48 -15.38 29.48
C THR A 100 -17.87 -16.64 30.08
N LYS A 101 -18.64 -17.73 30.09
CA LYS A 101 -18.14 -19.04 30.56
C LYS A 101 -17.17 -19.65 29.56
N LEU A 102 -16.01 -20.11 30.04
CA LEU A 102 -15.10 -20.91 29.25
C LEU A 102 -15.74 -22.28 28.95
N PRO A 103 -15.72 -22.73 27.69
CA PRO A 103 -16.18 -24.08 27.38
C PRO A 103 -15.40 -25.09 28.22
N PRO A 104 -16.06 -26.09 28.86
CA PRO A 104 -15.40 -27.03 29.77
C PRO A 104 -14.32 -27.88 29.08
N LYS A 105 -14.29 -27.91 27.75
CA LYS A 105 -13.32 -28.63 26.92
C LYS A 105 -12.06 -27.82 26.59
N VAL A 106 -11.95 -26.55 27.01
CA VAL A 106 -10.74 -25.75 26.78
C VAL A 106 -9.63 -26.24 27.71
N VAL A 107 -8.52 -26.66 27.11
CA VAL A 107 -7.28 -27.02 27.82
C VAL A 107 -6.61 -25.75 28.31
N LEU A 108 -6.17 -25.75 29.57
CA LEU A 108 -5.43 -24.66 30.18
C LEU A 108 -3.92 -25.01 30.22
N PRO A 109 -3.00 -24.03 30.11
CA PRO A 109 -3.24 -22.60 30.01
C PRO A 109 -3.84 -22.19 28.65
N ALA A 110 -4.85 -21.30 28.70
CA ALA A 110 -5.46 -20.68 27.52
C ALA A 110 -5.03 -19.21 27.42
N SER A 111 -5.17 -18.60 26.26
CA SER A 111 -4.79 -17.20 26.10
C SER A 111 -5.65 -16.45 25.09
N ARG A 112 -5.73 -15.14 25.30
CA ARG A 112 -6.43 -14.16 24.48
C ARG A 112 -5.53 -12.96 24.24
N LEU A 113 -5.62 -12.40 23.04
CA LEU A 113 -4.91 -11.19 22.63
C LEU A 113 -5.94 -10.17 22.16
N ASP A 114 -5.96 -9.00 22.80
CA ASP A 114 -6.81 -7.88 22.41
C ASP A 114 -5.94 -6.67 22.06
N PHE A 115 -6.33 -5.89 21.03
CA PHE A 115 -5.61 -4.68 20.65
C PHE A 115 -6.39 -3.44 21.08
N ASN A 116 -5.73 -2.53 21.80
CA ASN A 116 -6.30 -1.23 22.11
C ASN A 116 -5.87 -0.21 21.04
N PRO A 117 -6.80 0.27 20.19
CA PRO A 117 -6.46 1.19 19.10
C PRO A 117 -6.00 2.57 19.57
N ILE A 118 -6.40 3.00 20.78
CA ILE A 118 -6.10 4.34 21.32
C ILE A 118 -4.66 4.38 21.82
N SER A 119 -4.28 3.44 22.68
CA SER A 119 -2.92 3.35 23.24
C SER A 119 -1.95 2.57 22.35
N ARG A 120 -2.44 1.95 21.27
CA ARG A 120 -1.66 1.12 20.33
C ARG A 120 -0.88 -0.03 21.01
N VAL A 121 -1.42 -0.54 22.11
CA VAL A 121 -0.84 -1.68 22.84
C VAL A 121 -1.72 -2.92 22.75
N TYR A 122 -1.08 -4.08 22.77
CA TYR A 122 -1.73 -5.37 22.91
C TYR A 122 -1.88 -5.74 24.38
N THR A 123 -3.09 -6.14 24.78
CA THR A 123 -3.38 -6.76 26.06
C THR A 123 -3.36 -8.27 25.89
N ILE A 124 -2.45 -8.94 26.60
CA ILE A 124 -2.30 -10.39 26.62
C ILE A 124 -2.96 -10.90 27.89
N THR A 125 -3.97 -11.74 27.76
CA THR A 125 -4.60 -12.43 28.91
C THR A 125 -4.26 -13.91 28.85
N ILE A 126 -3.66 -14.44 29.90
CA ILE A 126 -3.33 -15.86 30.06
C ILE A 126 -4.16 -16.41 31.23
N ILE A 127 -4.86 -17.50 30.95
CA ILE A 127 -5.79 -18.15 31.87
C ILE A 127 -5.12 -19.44 32.32
N LEU A 128 -4.78 -19.52 33.59
CA LEU A 128 -4.00 -20.60 34.19
C LEU A 128 -4.92 -21.73 34.70
N PRO A 129 -4.42 -22.99 34.74
CA PRO A 129 -5.08 -24.05 35.48
C PRO A 129 -5.09 -23.74 36.99
N ASP A 130 -6.04 -24.34 37.71
CA ASP A 130 -6.21 -24.12 39.15
C ASP A 130 -5.05 -24.73 39.97
N ASP A 131 -4.34 -25.71 39.40
CA ASP A 131 -3.19 -26.37 40.03
C ASP A 131 -2.02 -26.49 39.02
N ILE A 132 -0.82 -26.11 39.46
CA ILE A 132 0.42 -26.14 38.67
C ILE A 132 1.42 -27.01 39.42
N GLN A 133 1.26 -28.34 39.33
CA GLN A 133 2.08 -29.31 40.07
C GLN A 133 3.13 -30.01 39.19
N GLY A 134 3.04 -29.88 37.86
CA GLY A 134 3.80 -30.68 36.91
C GLY A 134 4.61 -29.88 35.88
N ASN A 135 5.65 -30.53 35.35
CA ASN A 135 6.53 -29.98 34.32
C ASN A 135 5.77 -29.66 33.03
N GLU A 136 4.71 -30.42 32.74
CA GLU A 136 3.90 -30.23 31.55
C GLU A 136 3.13 -28.91 31.59
N GLU A 137 2.57 -28.56 32.75
CA GLU A 137 1.91 -27.28 32.97
C GLU A 137 2.89 -26.12 32.81
N VAL A 138 4.08 -26.22 33.41
CA VAL A 138 5.17 -25.24 33.28
C VAL A 138 5.57 -25.04 31.81
N ILE A 139 5.77 -26.13 31.07
CA ILE A 139 6.11 -26.10 29.64
C ILE A 139 4.98 -25.49 28.81
N ASN A 140 3.73 -25.82 29.12
CA ASN A 140 2.58 -25.26 28.42
C ASN A 140 2.41 -23.76 28.70
N ILE A 141 2.73 -23.29 29.92
CA ILE A 141 2.77 -21.87 30.27
C ILE A 141 3.87 -21.17 29.47
N ALA A 142 5.09 -21.68 29.49
CA ALA A 142 6.21 -21.13 28.73
C ALA A 142 5.94 -21.10 27.22
N ARG A 143 5.37 -22.17 26.65
CA ARG A 143 4.95 -22.23 25.24
C ARG A 143 3.87 -21.19 24.93
N THR A 144 2.90 -21.01 25.83
CA THR A 144 1.86 -19.98 25.66
C THR A 144 2.45 -18.57 25.68
N LEU A 145 3.43 -18.32 26.55
CA LEU A 145 4.18 -17.05 26.57
C LEU A 145 4.96 -16.82 25.27
N PHE A 146 5.72 -17.82 24.80
CA PHE A 146 6.41 -17.73 23.50
C PHE A 146 5.42 -17.49 22.36
N SER A 147 4.28 -18.19 22.34
CA SER A 147 3.25 -18.05 21.30
C SER A 147 2.67 -16.64 21.27
N LYS A 148 2.32 -16.05 22.42
CA LYS A 148 1.70 -14.72 22.45
C LYS A 148 2.70 -13.60 22.29
N LEU A 149 3.80 -13.63 23.04
CA LEU A 149 4.77 -12.54 23.06
C LEU A 149 5.70 -12.60 21.83
N MET A 150 6.32 -13.75 21.57
CA MET A 150 7.31 -13.92 20.48
C MET A 150 6.68 -14.35 19.15
N GLY A 151 5.52 -14.99 19.21
CA GLY A 151 4.72 -15.36 18.06
C GLY A 151 3.86 -14.20 17.58
N GLU A 152 2.81 -13.85 18.30
CA GLU A 152 1.81 -12.89 17.81
C GLU A 152 2.26 -11.44 17.93
N VAL A 153 2.60 -10.99 19.14
CA VAL A 153 2.90 -9.58 19.44
C VAL A 153 4.15 -9.12 18.68
N TYR A 154 5.25 -9.87 18.76
CA TYR A 154 6.46 -9.60 17.99
C TYR A 154 6.19 -9.51 16.47
N LEU A 155 5.43 -10.46 15.90
CA LEU A 155 5.12 -10.45 14.47
C LEU A 155 4.33 -9.18 14.09
N LEU A 156 3.36 -8.79 14.92
CA LEU A 156 2.53 -7.61 14.74
C LEU A 156 3.32 -6.29 14.83
N GLU A 157 4.32 -6.22 15.70
CA GLU A 157 5.14 -5.01 15.87
C GLU A 157 6.29 -4.88 14.88
N SER A 158 6.92 -6.00 14.55
CA SER A 158 8.23 -6.01 13.91
C SER A 158 8.24 -6.56 12.50
N ILE A 159 7.25 -7.38 12.12
CA ILE A 159 7.22 -8.05 10.80
C ILE A 159 6.07 -7.53 9.94
N LEU A 160 4.82 -7.59 10.41
CA LEU A 160 3.66 -7.19 9.61
C LEU A 160 3.64 -5.70 9.19
N PRO A 161 4.30 -4.76 9.91
CA PRO A 161 4.43 -3.39 9.44
C PRO A 161 5.36 -3.19 8.24
N LEU A 162 6.12 -4.22 7.81
CA LEU A 162 6.94 -4.14 6.61
C LEU A 162 6.05 -4.04 5.36
N GLU A 163 6.53 -3.29 4.37
CA GLU A 163 5.77 -2.92 3.16
C GLU A 163 5.23 -4.14 2.41
N PHE A 164 6.01 -5.22 2.39
CA PHE A 164 5.62 -6.50 1.80
C PHE A 164 4.32 -7.08 2.37
N TYR A 165 4.08 -6.93 3.67
CA TYR A 165 2.91 -7.48 4.37
C TYR A 165 1.76 -6.48 4.48
N LYS A 166 2.05 -5.17 4.52
CA LYS A 166 1.06 -4.08 4.48
C LYS A 166 0.17 -4.11 3.24
N GLN A 167 0.71 -4.54 2.11
CA GLN A 167 -0.03 -4.74 0.85
C GLN A 167 -1.12 -5.84 0.93
N SER A 168 -1.34 -6.43 2.11
CA SER A 168 -2.10 -7.65 2.29
C SER A 168 -3.03 -7.66 3.52
N GLY A 169 -3.05 -6.61 4.35
CA GLY A 169 -3.86 -6.57 5.56
C GLY A 169 -5.05 -5.61 5.47
N HIS A 170 -6.23 -6.11 5.87
CA HIS A 170 -7.50 -5.38 6.03
C HIS A 170 -7.29 -4.02 6.74
N THR A 171 -7.99 -2.92 6.45
CA THR A 171 -9.41 -2.71 6.15
C THR A 171 -9.60 -1.40 5.38
N THR A 172 -10.13 -1.49 4.17
CA THR A 172 -11.41 -0.92 3.71
C THR A 172 -11.58 -1.51 2.31
N ASN A 173 -12.81 -1.78 1.87
CA ASN A 173 -13.02 -1.53 0.45
C ASN A 173 -12.58 -0.08 0.29
N GLU A 174 -11.40 0.19 -0.29
CA GLU A 174 -11.17 1.52 -0.86
C GLU A 174 -12.25 1.64 -1.93
N GLU A 175 -13.45 2.03 -1.49
CA GLU A 175 -14.53 2.38 -2.37
C GLU A 175 -14.04 3.66 -3.00
N VAL A 176 -14.03 3.67 -4.33
CA VAL A 176 -13.71 4.87 -5.06
C VAL A 176 -14.73 5.92 -4.60
N THR A 177 -14.29 6.87 -3.80
CA THR A 177 -15.15 7.94 -3.32
C THR A 177 -14.98 9.14 -4.25
N ALA A 178 -16.10 9.67 -4.70
CA ALA A 178 -16.17 10.90 -5.47
C ALA A 178 -17.05 11.89 -4.71
N GLY A 179 -16.68 13.17 -4.71
CA GLY A 179 -17.59 14.23 -4.27
C GLY A 179 -18.72 14.43 -5.28
N ILE A 180 -19.68 15.28 -4.92
CA ILE A 180 -20.82 15.59 -5.81
C ILE A 180 -20.37 16.21 -7.14
N PRO A 181 -19.44 17.19 -7.16
CA PRO A 181 -18.96 17.79 -8.41
C PRO A 181 -18.34 16.75 -9.35
N GLU A 182 -17.48 15.86 -8.85
CA GLU A 182 -16.80 14.87 -9.68
C GLU A 182 -17.79 13.86 -10.28
N ARG A 183 -18.85 13.49 -9.54
CA ARG A 183 -19.91 12.61 -10.06
C ARG A 183 -20.74 13.29 -11.15
N LEU A 184 -21.04 14.58 -10.99
CA LEU A 184 -21.75 15.35 -12.01
C LEU A 184 -20.92 15.50 -13.28
N ASP A 185 -19.62 15.77 -13.14
CA ASP A 185 -18.67 15.83 -14.25
C ASP A 185 -18.57 14.50 -14.99
N LEU A 186 -18.54 13.40 -14.24
CA LEU A 186 -18.56 12.05 -14.80
C LEU A 186 -19.81 11.80 -15.65
N ILE A 187 -21.00 12.11 -15.13
CA ILE A 187 -22.27 11.95 -15.87
C ILE A 187 -22.31 12.87 -17.11
N ALA A 188 -21.79 14.09 -17.00
CA ALA A 188 -21.75 15.03 -18.12
C ALA A 188 -20.81 14.60 -19.24
N ALA A 189 -19.70 13.94 -18.90
CA ALA A 189 -18.59 13.66 -19.79
C ALA A 189 -18.64 12.27 -20.44
N LEU A 190 -19.00 11.23 -19.68
CA LEU A 190 -18.92 9.84 -20.13
C LEU A 190 -20.29 9.25 -20.44
N GLU A 191 -20.31 8.31 -21.37
CA GLU A 191 -21.45 7.45 -21.64
C GLU A 191 -21.15 6.04 -21.11
N PHE A 192 -22.01 5.55 -20.21
CA PHE A 192 -21.87 4.23 -19.60
C PHE A 192 -23.26 3.59 -19.42
N PRO A 193 -23.34 2.25 -19.40
CA PRO A 193 -24.58 1.55 -19.08
C PRO A 193 -25.09 1.93 -17.70
N SER A 194 -26.26 2.58 -17.64
CA SER A 194 -26.94 2.95 -16.39
C SER A 194 -28.42 3.20 -16.64
N ASP A 195 -29.27 2.36 -16.04
CA ASP A 195 -30.72 2.53 -16.08
C ASP A 195 -31.15 3.80 -15.33
N THR A 196 -30.39 4.17 -14.28
CA THR A 196 -30.58 5.39 -13.50
C THR A 196 -30.39 6.63 -14.38
N VAL A 197 -29.23 6.74 -15.05
CA VAL A 197 -28.91 7.86 -15.94
C VAL A 197 -29.88 7.92 -17.11
N HIS A 198 -30.25 6.76 -17.67
CA HIS A 198 -31.22 6.70 -18.77
C HIS A 198 -32.60 7.21 -18.35
N SER A 199 -33.15 6.68 -17.25
CA SER A 199 -34.49 7.03 -16.78
C SER A 199 -34.59 8.50 -16.37
N TYR A 200 -33.62 9.00 -15.62
CA TYR A 200 -33.59 10.42 -15.23
C TYR A 200 -33.32 11.32 -16.44
N GLY A 201 -32.41 10.91 -17.33
CA GLY A 201 -32.08 11.58 -18.58
C GLY A 201 -33.28 11.77 -19.49
N GLU A 202 -34.13 10.76 -19.67
CA GLU A 202 -35.37 10.87 -20.44
C GLU A 202 -36.37 11.85 -19.84
N GLN A 203 -36.55 11.81 -18.52
CA GLN A 203 -37.42 12.77 -17.82
C GLN A 203 -36.91 14.19 -18.01
N ARG A 204 -35.59 14.37 -17.89
CA ARG A 204 -34.95 15.67 -18.08
C ARG A 204 -35.04 16.15 -19.53
N ALA A 205 -34.84 15.27 -20.51
CA ALA A 205 -35.00 15.57 -21.93
C ALA A 205 -36.43 16.06 -22.23
N LYS A 206 -37.46 15.42 -21.67
CA LYS A 206 -38.86 15.88 -21.78
C LYS A 206 -39.06 17.30 -21.22
N GLN A 207 -38.47 17.60 -20.06
CA GLN A 207 -38.55 18.94 -19.46
C GLN A 207 -37.83 20.00 -20.31
N LEU A 208 -36.70 19.63 -20.93
CA LEU A 208 -35.91 20.49 -21.80
C LEU A 208 -36.44 20.57 -23.24
N ARG A 209 -37.47 19.78 -23.57
CA ARG A 209 -38.01 19.62 -24.94
C ARG A 209 -36.97 19.12 -25.96
N MET A 210 -36.07 18.25 -25.51
CA MET A 210 -35.00 17.63 -26.29
C MET A 210 -35.27 16.14 -26.49
N SER A 211 -34.67 15.53 -27.52
CA SER A 211 -34.75 14.09 -27.74
C SER A 211 -33.58 13.39 -27.04
N TRP A 212 -33.87 12.52 -26.07
CA TRP A 212 -32.82 11.74 -25.39
C TRP A 212 -31.95 10.95 -26.37
N GLN A 213 -32.57 10.26 -27.34
CA GLN A 213 -31.87 9.43 -28.34
C GLN A 213 -30.88 10.21 -29.22
N LYS A 214 -31.12 11.50 -29.46
CA LYS A 214 -30.28 12.32 -30.35
C LYS A 214 -29.38 13.29 -29.61
N GLU A 215 -29.80 13.74 -28.42
CA GLU A 215 -29.21 14.88 -27.73
C GLU A 215 -28.77 14.54 -26.30
N GLN A 216 -28.59 13.25 -25.98
CA GLN A 216 -28.21 12.80 -24.63
C GLN A 216 -27.02 13.57 -24.02
N ILE A 217 -25.96 13.86 -24.79
CA ILE A 217 -24.78 14.59 -24.29
C ILE A 217 -25.17 16.00 -23.81
N GLN A 218 -26.00 16.70 -24.58
CA GLN A 218 -26.47 18.04 -24.19
C GLN A 218 -27.39 17.97 -22.97
N VAL A 219 -28.27 16.97 -22.91
CA VAL A 219 -29.14 16.77 -21.75
C VAL A 219 -28.34 16.48 -20.47
N ARG A 220 -27.34 15.59 -20.52
CA ARG A 220 -26.47 15.27 -19.38
C ARG A 220 -25.66 16.49 -18.94
N ARG A 221 -25.11 17.28 -19.87
CA ARG A 221 -24.39 18.53 -19.55
C ARG A 221 -25.29 19.57 -18.87
N GLN A 222 -26.50 19.79 -19.39
CA GLN A 222 -27.45 20.74 -18.78
C GLN A 222 -27.95 20.25 -17.41
N TRP A 223 -28.13 18.95 -17.25
CA TRP A 223 -28.44 18.35 -15.95
C TRP A 223 -27.32 18.61 -14.95
N ALA A 224 -26.08 18.25 -15.28
CA ALA A 224 -24.93 18.42 -14.42
C ALA A 224 -24.73 19.88 -14.01
N MET A 225 -24.81 20.82 -14.97
CA MET A 225 -24.66 22.25 -14.70
C MET A 225 -25.72 22.75 -13.70
N GLN A 226 -26.99 22.38 -13.87
CA GLN A 226 -28.04 22.83 -12.96
C GLN A 226 -27.93 22.25 -11.56
N TRP A 227 -27.48 21.01 -11.45
CA TRP A 227 -27.26 20.38 -10.14
C TRP A 227 -26.00 20.92 -9.46
N GLN A 228 -24.98 21.30 -10.22
CA GLN A 228 -23.80 22.00 -9.69
C GLN A 228 -24.20 23.35 -9.08
N ASP A 229 -24.93 24.18 -9.84
CA ASP A 229 -25.44 25.48 -9.37
C ASP A 229 -26.32 25.32 -8.11
N LYS A 230 -27.17 24.28 -8.10
CA LYS A 230 -28.05 23.99 -6.98
C LYS A 230 -27.27 23.55 -5.74
N HIS A 231 -26.27 22.69 -5.92
CA HIS A 231 -25.40 22.20 -4.86
C HIS A 231 -24.67 23.36 -4.17
N GLU A 232 -24.08 24.26 -4.95
CA GLU A 232 -23.34 25.43 -4.43
C GLU A 232 -24.24 26.41 -3.66
N GLN A 233 -25.50 26.56 -4.04
CA GLN A 233 -26.42 27.52 -3.40
C GLN A 233 -27.12 26.98 -2.16
N LYS A 234 -27.57 25.72 -2.19
CA LYS A 234 -28.50 25.18 -1.17
C LYS A 234 -28.41 23.67 -0.94
N GLY A 235 -27.50 22.97 -1.61
CA GLY A 235 -27.42 21.50 -1.58
C GLY A 235 -28.48 20.80 -2.44
N LEU A 236 -28.22 19.52 -2.76
CA LEU A 236 -29.15 18.64 -3.48
C LEU A 236 -30.18 18.02 -2.51
N SER A 237 -31.38 17.70 -3.01
CA SER A 237 -32.39 17.00 -2.21
C SER A 237 -32.01 15.51 -2.01
N PRO A 238 -32.61 14.82 -1.03
CA PRO A 238 -32.35 13.39 -0.82
C PRO A 238 -32.65 12.53 -2.06
N GLU A 239 -33.69 12.86 -2.84
CA GLU A 239 -33.99 12.12 -4.08
C GLU A 239 -32.92 12.35 -5.15
N GLU A 240 -32.41 13.57 -5.27
CA GLU A 240 -31.36 13.90 -6.24
C GLU A 240 -30.03 13.25 -5.86
N LEU A 241 -29.68 13.26 -4.57
CA LEU A 241 -28.52 12.54 -4.05
C LEU A 241 -28.63 11.04 -4.34
N HIS A 242 -29.80 10.44 -4.11
CA HIS A 242 -30.02 9.03 -4.40
C HIS A 242 -29.83 8.68 -5.89
N VAL A 243 -30.30 9.55 -6.80
CA VAL A 243 -30.05 9.38 -8.25
C VAL A 243 -28.56 9.48 -8.56
N LEU A 244 -27.84 10.41 -7.96
CA LEU A 244 -26.40 10.58 -8.15
C LEU A 244 -25.60 9.37 -7.62
N ASP A 245 -25.94 8.88 -6.43
CA ASP A 245 -25.32 7.71 -5.79
C ASP A 245 -25.55 6.44 -6.64
N SER A 246 -26.77 6.27 -7.14
CA SER A 246 -27.14 5.12 -7.99
C SER A 246 -26.42 5.20 -9.34
N ALA A 247 -26.38 6.37 -10.00
CA ALA A 247 -25.64 6.57 -11.24
C ALA A 247 -24.13 6.31 -11.07
N PHE A 248 -23.55 6.74 -9.94
CA PHE A 248 -22.15 6.47 -9.65
C PHE A 248 -21.88 4.98 -9.39
N THR A 249 -22.80 4.29 -8.72
CA THR A 249 -22.73 2.83 -8.52
C THR A 249 -22.77 2.09 -9.86
N ASP A 250 -23.69 2.49 -10.75
CA ASP A 250 -23.80 1.94 -12.11
C ASP A 250 -22.50 2.16 -12.90
N PHE A 251 -21.90 3.35 -12.79
CA PHE A 251 -20.60 3.65 -13.40
C PHE A 251 -19.50 2.72 -12.87
N LEU A 252 -19.38 2.55 -11.55
CA LEU A 252 -18.36 1.67 -10.96
C LEU A 252 -18.51 0.23 -11.44
N GLN A 253 -19.74 -0.23 -11.63
CA GLN A 253 -20.01 -1.54 -12.22
C GLN A 253 -19.59 -1.59 -13.69
N ALA A 254 -20.02 -0.62 -14.51
CA ALA A 254 -19.65 -0.53 -15.92
C ALA A 254 -18.12 -0.52 -16.12
N PHE A 255 -17.40 0.22 -15.27
CA PHE A 255 -15.95 0.29 -15.33
C PHE A 255 -15.25 -1.02 -14.92
N ARG A 256 -15.84 -1.81 -14.00
CA ARG A 256 -15.33 -3.16 -13.70
C ARG A 256 -15.46 -4.11 -14.88
N GLU A 257 -16.57 -4.02 -15.59
CA GLU A 257 -16.91 -4.91 -16.71
C GLU A 257 -16.14 -4.51 -17.98
N GLN A 258 -16.09 -3.22 -18.32
CA GLN A 258 -15.58 -2.70 -19.59
C GLN A 258 -14.69 -1.45 -19.40
N PRO A 259 -13.55 -1.56 -18.70
CA PRO A 259 -12.69 -0.40 -18.43
C PRO A 259 -12.11 0.22 -19.70
N GLY A 260 -11.83 -0.60 -20.73
CA GLY A 260 -11.23 -0.14 -21.98
C GLY A 260 -12.09 0.86 -22.75
N GLU A 261 -13.41 0.67 -22.79
CA GLU A 261 -14.31 1.57 -23.51
C GLU A 261 -14.41 2.94 -22.83
N LEU A 262 -14.47 2.96 -21.50
CA LEU A 262 -14.51 4.20 -20.72
C LEU A 262 -13.18 4.96 -20.78
N CYS A 263 -12.06 4.24 -20.75
CA CYS A 263 -10.74 4.85 -21.00
C CYS A 263 -10.66 5.44 -22.41
N ALA A 264 -11.14 4.75 -23.45
CA ALA A 264 -11.13 5.27 -24.81
C ALA A 264 -11.96 6.56 -24.95
N GLN A 265 -13.13 6.64 -24.30
CA GLN A 265 -13.91 7.88 -24.24
C GLN A 265 -13.13 9.01 -23.56
N ALA A 266 -12.44 8.73 -22.45
CA ALA A 266 -11.62 9.71 -21.75
C ALA A 266 -10.43 10.19 -22.60
N VAL A 267 -9.78 9.30 -23.35
CA VAL A 267 -8.73 9.65 -24.32
C VAL A 267 -9.27 10.63 -25.36
N GLU A 268 -10.48 10.40 -25.89
CA GLU A 268 -11.10 11.32 -26.85
C GLU A 268 -11.42 12.69 -26.24
N LEU A 269 -11.85 12.75 -24.97
CA LEU A 269 -12.00 14.03 -24.25
C LEU A 269 -10.67 14.79 -24.17
N VAL A 270 -9.57 14.11 -23.85
CA VAL A 270 -8.23 14.70 -23.82
C VAL A 270 -7.85 15.23 -25.21
N LYS A 271 -8.07 14.46 -26.28
CA LYS A 271 -7.76 14.88 -27.65
C LYS A 271 -8.57 16.11 -28.08
N GLN A 272 -9.87 16.14 -27.77
CA GLN A 272 -10.73 17.28 -28.07
C GLN A 272 -10.27 18.56 -27.35
N LEU A 273 -9.83 18.44 -26.10
CA LEU A 273 -9.29 19.56 -25.35
C LEU A 273 -7.91 19.97 -25.89
N ASN A 274 -7.06 19.00 -26.23
CA ASN A 274 -5.74 19.25 -26.78
C ASN A 274 -5.81 19.93 -28.17
N ALA A 275 -6.82 19.61 -28.98
CA ALA A 275 -7.04 20.30 -30.25
C ALA A 275 -7.32 21.80 -30.09
N GLN A 276 -7.73 22.24 -28.90
CA GLN A 276 -8.05 23.64 -28.60
C GLN A 276 -6.91 24.35 -27.86
N LEU A 277 -6.18 23.64 -27.01
CA LEU A 277 -5.19 24.20 -26.09
C LEU A 277 -3.74 23.81 -26.42
N HIS A 278 -3.52 22.75 -27.20
CA HIS A 278 -2.19 22.31 -27.61
C HIS A 278 -1.24 22.10 -26.41
N PHE A 279 -1.73 21.38 -25.39
CA PHE A 279 -0.98 21.07 -24.16
C PHE A 279 -0.21 19.75 -24.22
N LEU A 280 -0.46 18.90 -25.22
CA LEU A 280 0.40 17.75 -25.54
C LEU A 280 1.35 18.16 -26.66
N LEU A 281 2.61 18.38 -26.29
CA LEU A 281 3.60 18.96 -27.19
C LEU A 281 4.11 17.95 -28.22
N PRO A 282 4.54 18.39 -29.41
CA PRO A 282 5.02 17.51 -30.48
C PRO A 282 6.05 16.44 -30.08
N HIS A 283 6.97 16.75 -29.17
CA HIS A 283 7.99 15.80 -28.69
C HIS A 283 7.40 14.69 -27.80
N ASP A 284 6.25 14.92 -27.17
CA ASP A 284 5.56 13.94 -26.33
C ASP A 284 4.60 13.04 -27.13
N LEU A 285 4.14 13.50 -28.32
CA LEU A 285 3.08 12.82 -29.08
C LEU A 285 3.39 11.37 -29.46
N ALA A 286 4.66 10.99 -29.56
CA ALA A 286 5.03 9.59 -29.81
C ALA A 286 4.72 8.70 -28.59
N ALA A 287 5.02 9.17 -27.38
CA ALA A 287 4.73 8.45 -26.15
C ALA A 287 3.22 8.33 -25.92
N TYR A 288 2.45 9.42 -26.13
CA TYR A 288 1.00 9.38 -26.01
C TYR A 288 0.33 8.45 -27.03
N ARG A 289 0.84 8.38 -28.28
CA ARG A 289 0.36 7.38 -29.26
C ARG A 289 0.63 5.95 -28.80
N HIS A 290 1.81 5.69 -28.24
CA HIS A 290 2.13 4.39 -27.68
C HIS A 290 1.20 4.03 -26.51
N PHE A 291 1.00 4.95 -25.56
CA PHE A 291 0.07 4.71 -24.44
C PHE A 291 -1.36 4.48 -24.91
N GLU A 292 -1.82 5.20 -25.93
CA GLU A 292 -3.16 4.98 -26.49
C GLU A 292 -3.33 3.55 -27.04
N GLU A 293 -2.32 3.03 -27.73
CA GLU A 293 -2.36 1.70 -28.36
C GLU A 293 -2.18 0.55 -27.36
N SER A 294 -1.28 0.69 -26.39
CA SER A 294 -0.87 -0.42 -25.51
C SER A 294 -1.19 -0.24 -24.03
N GLU A 295 -1.31 0.99 -23.55
CA GLU A 295 -1.43 1.28 -22.11
C GLU A 295 -2.40 2.47 -21.80
N PRO A 296 -3.72 2.32 -22.06
CA PRO A 296 -4.67 3.43 -21.94
C PRO A 296 -4.73 4.09 -20.56
N PHE A 297 -4.42 3.35 -19.49
CA PHE A 297 -4.34 3.90 -18.13
C PHE A 297 -3.16 4.83 -17.93
N HIS A 298 -1.99 4.52 -18.51
CA HIS A 298 -0.85 5.43 -18.48
C HIS A 298 -1.14 6.69 -19.29
N TYR A 299 -1.89 6.59 -20.39
CA TYR A 299 -2.39 7.76 -21.11
C TYR A 299 -3.23 8.65 -20.21
N VAL A 300 -4.20 8.08 -19.49
CA VAL A 300 -5.09 8.79 -18.55
C VAL A 300 -4.27 9.50 -17.47
N GLN A 301 -3.33 8.78 -16.83
CA GLN A 301 -2.49 9.33 -15.76
C GLN A 301 -1.58 10.46 -16.27
N ALA A 302 -0.86 10.23 -17.37
CA ALA A 302 0.03 11.23 -17.97
C ALA A 302 -0.74 12.47 -18.45
N SER A 303 -1.96 12.29 -18.96
CA SER A 303 -2.84 13.40 -19.35
C SER A 303 -3.33 14.19 -18.14
N SER A 304 -3.69 13.52 -17.05
CA SER A 304 -4.12 14.15 -15.80
C SER A 304 -3.03 15.06 -15.23
N LEU A 305 -1.79 14.56 -15.13
CA LEU A 305 -0.63 15.34 -14.69
C LEU A 305 -0.36 16.55 -15.59
N ARG A 306 -0.52 16.39 -16.91
CA ARG A 306 -0.34 17.50 -17.85
C ARG A 306 -1.41 18.58 -17.68
N MET A 307 -2.65 18.19 -17.40
CA MET A 307 -3.73 19.14 -17.13
C MET A 307 -3.52 19.88 -15.81
N GLU A 308 -3.06 19.18 -14.78
CA GLU A 308 -2.70 19.80 -13.49
C GLU A 308 -1.58 20.84 -13.67
N GLU A 309 -0.57 20.53 -14.47
CA GLU A 309 0.47 21.50 -14.83
C GLU A 309 -0.13 22.75 -15.49
N VAL A 310 -1.02 22.59 -16.48
CA VAL A 310 -1.65 23.72 -17.18
C VAL A 310 -2.51 24.55 -16.21
N LEU A 311 -3.27 23.91 -15.33
CA LEU A 311 -4.08 24.60 -14.32
C LEU A 311 -3.21 25.37 -13.31
N ALA A 312 -2.10 24.78 -12.86
CA ALA A 312 -1.15 25.43 -11.96
C ALA A 312 -0.49 26.65 -12.63
N LEU A 313 -0.10 26.53 -13.90
CA LEU A 313 0.43 27.65 -14.68
C LEU A 313 -0.63 28.74 -14.88
N SER A 314 -1.88 28.37 -15.18
CA SER A 314 -2.99 29.31 -15.30
C SER A 314 -3.19 30.10 -14.02
N GLY A 315 -3.24 29.42 -12.86
CA GLY A 315 -3.38 30.07 -11.56
C GLY A 315 -2.20 30.97 -11.24
N PHE A 316 -0.98 30.56 -11.60
CA PHE A 316 0.22 31.39 -11.41
C PHE A 316 0.16 32.69 -12.23
N VAL A 317 -0.28 32.65 -13.49
CA VAL A 317 -0.44 33.86 -14.32
C VAL A 317 -1.52 34.78 -13.74
N ASP A 318 -2.67 34.23 -13.33
CA ASP A 318 -3.74 34.98 -12.67
C ASP A 318 -3.21 35.69 -11.42
N SER A 319 -2.50 34.99 -10.54
CA SER A 319 -1.91 35.57 -9.33
C SER A 319 -0.88 36.65 -9.65
N CYS A 320 0.02 36.43 -10.63
CA CYS A 320 1.00 37.45 -11.02
C CYS A 320 0.32 38.72 -11.56
N TRP A 321 -0.77 38.56 -12.30
CA TRP A 321 -1.54 39.68 -12.81
C TRP A 321 -2.25 40.47 -11.71
N GLU A 322 -2.84 39.80 -10.72
CA GLU A 322 -3.45 40.46 -9.56
C GLU A 322 -2.42 41.30 -8.78
N HIS A 323 -1.21 40.78 -8.57
CA HIS A 323 -0.11 41.53 -7.94
C HIS A 323 0.37 42.71 -8.80
N LEU A 324 0.34 42.59 -10.13
CA LEU A 324 0.67 43.72 -11.02
C LEU A 324 -0.39 44.83 -10.96
N GLN A 325 -1.67 44.48 -10.79
CA GLN A 325 -2.75 45.45 -10.64
C GLN A 325 -2.72 46.14 -9.26
N ASN A 326 -2.32 45.41 -8.23
CA ASN A 326 -2.19 45.90 -6.86
C ASN A 326 -0.73 45.77 -6.41
N LEU A 327 0.14 46.64 -6.94
CA LEU A 327 1.57 46.58 -6.68
C LEU A 327 1.85 46.58 -5.18
N PRO A 328 2.65 45.62 -4.66
CA PRO A 328 3.10 45.64 -3.28
C PRO A 328 3.88 46.92 -2.98
N GLU A 329 3.69 47.49 -1.79
CA GLU A 329 4.50 48.63 -1.32
C GLU A 329 5.94 48.20 -0.96
N ASP A 330 6.17 46.90 -0.75
CA ASP A 330 7.45 46.31 -0.34
C ASP A 330 8.29 45.89 -1.57
N GLU A 331 9.48 46.48 -1.70
CA GLU A 331 10.44 46.19 -2.78
C GLU A 331 10.91 44.73 -2.77
N ASP A 332 11.07 44.10 -1.59
CA ASP A 332 11.53 42.71 -1.47
C ASP A 332 10.47 41.74 -2.04
N VAL A 333 9.19 42.08 -1.86
CA VAL A 333 8.07 41.30 -2.39
C VAL A 333 8.02 41.40 -3.92
N LEU A 334 8.30 42.59 -4.46
CA LEU A 334 8.33 42.84 -5.91
C LEU A 334 9.52 42.12 -6.56
N GLU A 335 10.71 42.16 -5.95
CA GLU A 335 11.89 41.40 -6.41
C GLU A 335 11.62 39.89 -6.35
N GLY A 336 11.00 39.41 -5.27
CA GLY A 336 10.56 38.02 -5.11
C GLY A 336 9.64 37.56 -6.24
N LEU A 337 8.64 38.36 -6.60
CA LEU A 337 7.72 38.08 -7.70
C LEU A 337 8.45 38.01 -9.05
N GLN A 338 9.32 38.99 -9.34
CA GLN A 338 10.11 39.00 -10.58
C GLN A 338 11.00 37.76 -10.69
N ARG A 339 11.62 37.33 -9.57
CA ARG A 339 12.44 36.12 -9.52
C ARG A 339 11.63 34.86 -9.77
N GLN A 340 10.43 34.74 -9.19
CA GLN A 340 9.54 33.61 -9.43
C GLN A 340 9.11 33.52 -10.89
N ILE A 341 8.74 34.65 -11.50
CA ILE A 341 8.40 34.72 -12.93
C ILE A 341 9.60 34.27 -13.77
N HIS A 342 10.80 34.78 -13.48
CA HIS A 342 12.01 34.43 -14.21
C HIS A 342 12.34 32.94 -14.11
N LEU A 343 12.26 32.34 -12.92
CA LEU A 343 12.46 30.91 -12.72
C LEU A 343 11.44 30.09 -13.52
N ARG A 344 10.18 30.53 -13.58
CA ARG A 344 9.14 29.83 -14.34
C ARG A 344 9.39 29.91 -15.85
N LEU A 345 9.79 31.06 -16.38
CA LEU A 345 10.19 31.22 -17.78
C LEU A 345 11.37 30.31 -18.14
N GLN A 346 12.42 30.29 -17.31
CA GLN A 346 13.57 29.40 -17.49
C GLN A 346 13.16 27.93 -17.50
N GLN A 347 12.25 27.52 -16.60
CA GLN A 347 11.77 26.13 -16.55
C GLN A 347 11.00 25.75 -17.82
N LEU A 348 10.08 26.61 -18.28
CA LEU A 348 9.30 26.38 -19.50
C LEU A 348 10.20 26.27 -20.74
N HIS A 349 11.27 27.07 -20.81
CA HIS A 349 12.24 27.01 -21.90
C HIS A 349 13.13 25.77 -21.81
N LYS A 350 13.70 25.49 -20.63
CA LYS A 350 14.58 24.34 -20.38
C LYS A 350 13.90 23.00 -20.67
N ASP A 351 12.63 22.87 -20.27
CA ASP A 351 11.82 21.68 -20.53
C ASP A 351 11.28 21.64 -21.97
N ARG A 352 11.65 22.60 -22.82
CA ARG A 352 11.18 22.76 -24.21
C ARG A 352 9.65 22.84 -24.34
N LYS A 353 8.99 23.37 -23.30
CA LYS A 353 7.54 23.58 -23.29
C LYS A 353 7.15 24.86 -24.02
N ALA A 354 7.97 25.89 -23.88
CA ALA A 354 7.89 27.12 -24.64
C ALA A 354 9.17 27.31 -25.45
N LEU A 355 9.02 27.63 -26.74
CA LEU A 355 10.12 27.99 -27.64
C LEU A 355 9.98 29.49 -27.94
N PRO A 356 10.70 30.38 -27.23
CA PRO A 356 10.43 31.83 -27.27
C PRO A 356 10.59 32.43 -28.67
N PHE A 357 11.46 31.87 -29.50
CA PHE A 357 11.67 32.27 -30.89
C PHE A 357 10.48 31.93 -31.82
N LEU A 358 9.46 31.20 -31.34
CA LEU A 358 8.21 30.94 -32.06
C LEU A 358 7.08 31.91 -31.67
N ILE A 359 7.32 32.89 -30.79
CA ILE A 359 6.35 33.94 -30.48
C ILE A 359 6.08 34.76 -31.76
N PRO A 360 4.81 34.91 -32.20
CA PRO A 360 4.49 35.64 -33.41
C PRO A 360 5.02 37.08 -33.40
N ASP A 361 5.45 37.56 -34.57
CA ASP A 361 5.86 38.94 -34.80
C ASP A 361 7.06 39.42 -33.95
N ARG A 362 7.81 38.50 -33.32
CA ARG A 362 9.03 38.79 -32.57
C ARG A 362 10.28 38.49 -33.40
N GLU A 363 11.25 39.39 -33.38
CA GLU A 363 12.58 39.11 -33.95
C GLU A 363 13.33 38.08 -33.08
N VAL A 364 14.01 37.14 -33.74
CA VAL A 364 14.76 36.09 -33.03
C VAL A 364 16.05 36.68 -32.47
N GLU A 365 16.17 36.67 -31.14
CA GLU A 365 17.37 37.09 -30.43
C GLU A 365 18.59 36.24 -30.83
N GLU A 366 19.78 36.85 -30.87
CA GLU A 366 21.03 36.16 -31.23
C GLU A 366 21.28 34.90 -30.38
N SER A 367 20.91 34.95 -29.11
CA SER A 367 21.01 33.83 -28.15
C SER A 367 20.16 32.62 -28.53
N LEU A 368 19.12 32.79 -29.34
CA LEU A 368 18.16 31.75 -29.73
C LEU A 368 18.31 31.32 -31.20
N GLN A 369 19.19 31.96 -31.99
CA GLN A 369 19.36 31.65 -33.41
C GLN A 369 19.80 30.21 -33.66
N GLU A 370 20.72 29.70 -32.84
CA GLU A 370 21.17 28.30 -32.95
C GLU A 370 20.03 27.32 -32.67
N GLU A 371 19.26 27.56 -31.61
CA GLU A 371 18.12 26.73 -31.23
C GLU A 371 17.03 26.75 -32.32
N ALA A 372 16.70 27.93 -32.85
CA ALA A 372 15.78 28.11 -33.96
C ALA A 372 16.26 27.36 -35.23
N GLY A 373 17.56 27.40 -35.52
CA GLY A 373 18.17 26.66 -36.63
C GLY A 373 18.08 25.14 -36.49
N GLN A 374 18.06 24.62 -35.26
CA GLN A 374 17.94 23.19 -34.97
C GLN A 374 16.49 22.67 -34.99
N LEU A 375 15.48 23.55 -34.86
CA LEU A 375 14.08 23.15 -34.77
C LEU A 375 13.63 22.20 -35.90
N PRO A 376 13.93 22.44 -37.20
CA PRO A 376 13.50 21.53 -38.26
C PRO A 376 13.97 20.09 -38.06
N LEU A 377 15.21 19.90 -37.60
CA LEU A 377 15.76 18.57 -37.30
C LEU A 377 15.04 17.92 -36.12
N GLN A 378 14.71 18.70 -35.08
CA GLN A 378 13.97 18.20 -33.93
C GLN A 378 12.54 17.79 -34.31
N LEU A 379 11.87 18.56 -35.17
CA LEU A 379 10.52 18.24 -35.65
C LEU A 379 10.49 16.98 -36.51
N VAL A 380 11.52 16.75 -37.33
CA VAL A 380 11.64 15.50 -38.11
C VAL A 380 11.72 14.27 -37.20
N LYS A 381 12.42 14.37 -36.06
CA LYS A 381 12.50 13.28 -35.06
C LYS A 381 11.15 12.95 -34.41
N CYS A 382 10.18 13.86 -34.48
CA CYS A 382 8.83 13.65 -33.92
C CYS A 382 7.86 12.97 -34.92
N LEU A 383 8.24 12.86 -36.20
CA LEU A 383 7.42 12.21 -37.23
C LEU A 383 7.42 10.69 -37.04
N PRO A 384 6.30 10.00 -37.34
CA PRO A 384 6.29 8.54 -37.30
C PRO A 384 7.31 7.95 -38.30
N PRO A 385 8.01 6.84 -37.96
CA PRO A 385 9.07 6.27 -38.79
C PRO A 385 8.62 5.91 -40.21
N GLU A 386 7.38 5.48 -40.34
CA GLU A 386 6.77 5.04 -41.60
C GLU A 386 6.28 6.20 -42.48
N MET A 387 6.41 7.45 -42.03
CA MET A 387 5.85 8.59 -42.73
C MET A 387 6.58 8.87 -44.06
N PRO A 388 5.86 8.96 -45.20
CA PRO A 388 6.48 9.24 -46.49
C PRO A 388 7.21 10.58 -46.51
N ARG A 389 8.45 10.61 -47.04
CA ARG A 389 9.29 11.83 -47.14
C ARG A 389 8.58 13.01 -47.81
N ALA A 390 7.72 12.74 -48.79
CA ALA A 390 6.93 13.77 -49.47
C ALA A 390 6.01 14.56 -48.53
N LYS A 391 5.59 13.98 -47.39
CA LYS A 391 4.72 14.63 -46.40
C LYS A 391 5.49 15.32 -45.26
N TRP A 392 6.80 15.08 -45.13
CA TRP A 392 7.57 15.59 -43.99
C TRP A 392 7.47 17.11 -43.85
N LYS A 393 7.63 17.85 -44.95
CA LYS A 393 7.56 19.31 -44.94
C LYS A 393 6.20 19.82 -44.43
N SER A 394 5.11 19.23 -44.87
CA SER A 394 3.76 19.64 -44.44
C SER A 394 3.49 19.27 -42.98
N GLU A 395 3.97 18.11 -42.53
CA GLU A 395 3.76 17.65 -41.14
C GLU A 395 4.65 18.40 -40.16
N CYS A 396 5.93 18.65 -40.46
CA CYS A 396 6.78 19.52 -39.64
C CYS A 396 6.15 20.90 -39.48
N LYS A 397 5.57 21.48 -40.55
CA LYS A 397 4.88 22.77 -40.45
C LYS A 397 3.63 22.72 -39.55
N LYS A 398 2.94 21.57 -39.48
CA LYS A 398 1.84 21.38 -38.52
C LYS A 398 2.37 21.28 -37.09
N LEU A 399 3.47 20.56 -36.85
CA LEU A 399 4.08 20.45 -35.53
C LEU A 399 4.64 21.80 -35.04
N GLU A 400 5.25 22.58 -35.93
CA GLU A 400 5.68 23.96 -35.63
C GLU A 400 4.50 24.83 -35.21
N ARG A 401 3.40 24.82 -36.00
CA ARG A 401 2.14 25.49 -35.62
C ARG A 401 1.57 24.99 -34.30
N HIS A 402 1.78 23.71 -33.96
CA HIS A 402 1.37 23.15 -32.68
C HIS A 402 2.12 23.83 -31.53
N TYR A 403 3.45 23.96 -31.63
CA TYR A 403 4.25 24.72 -30.65
C TYR A 403 3.82 26.19 -30.57
N THR A 404 3.65 26.85 -31.72
CA THR A 404 3.23 28.27 -31.76
C THR A 404 1.89 28.50 -31.08
N ASN A 405 0.95 27.56 -31.20
CA ASN A 405 -0.39 27.69 -30.61
C ASN A 405 -0.52 27.06 -29.22
N SER A 406 0.56 26.48 -28.69
CA SER A 406 0.57 25.80 -27.39
C SER A 406 0.19 26.73 -26.25
N ILE A 407 -0.52 26.18 -25.26
CA ILE A 407 -0.84 26.90 -24.03
C ILE A 407 0.42 27.36 -23.30
N PHE A 408 1.49 26.57 -23.36
CA PHE A 408 2.76 26.88 -22.72
C PHE A 408 3.44 28.09 -23.34
N LEU A 409 3.46 28.22 -24.67
CA LEU A 409 4.04 29.39 -25.32
C LEU A 409 3.24 30.66 -25.03
N LYS A 410 1.90 30.55 -24.99
CA LYS A 410 1.02 31.68 -24.62
C LYS A 410 1.21 32.13 -23.18
N VAL A 411 1.36 31.17 -22.25
CA VAL A 411 1.69 31.45 -20.85
C VAL A 411 3.07 32.10 -20.74
N TYR A 412 4.06 31.60 -21.48
CA TYR A 412 5.40 32.17 -21.53
C TYR A 412 5.36 33.64 -21.99
N GLU A 413 4.68 33.93 -23.12
CA GLU A 413 4.51 35.29 -23.63
C GLU A 413 3.82 36.20 -22.60
N GLY A 414 2.76 35.71 -21.93
CA GLY A 414 2.06 36.46 -20.89
C GLY A 414 2.94 36.79 -19.69
N LEU A 415 3.73 35.82 -19.21
CA LEU A 415 4.66 36.02 -18.10
C LEU A 415 5.79 36.99 -18.43
N GLU A 416 6.34 36.95 -19.65
CA GLU A 416 7.28 37.95 -20.12
C GLU A 416 6.65 39.34 -20.19
N GLY A 417 5.41 39.45 -20.66
CA GLY A 417 4.66 40.70 -20.66
C GLY A 417 4.47 41.28 -19.26
N ILE A 418 4.14 40.44 -18.27
CA ILE A 418 4.05 40.86 -16.86
C ILE A 418 5.41 41.32 -16.35
N LEU A 419 6.49 40.58 -16.63
CA LEU A 419 7.84 40.93 -16.21
C LEU A 419 8.30 42.27 -16.84
N LEU A 420 7.96 42.50 -18.10
CA LEU A 420 8.23 43.76 -18.81
C LEU A 420 7.53 44.94 -18.12
N LEU A 421 6.26 44.79 -17.77
CA LEU A 421 5.50 45.83 -17.06
C LEU A 421 6.04 46.08 -15.65
N LEU A 422 6.48 45.04 -14.92
CA LEU A 422 7.08 45.17 -13.59
C LEU A 422 8.43 45.90 -13.62
N ARG A 423 9.26 45.68 -14.65
CA ARG A 423 10.63 46.24 -14.71
C ARG A 423 10.72 47.60 -15.38
N ALA A 424 9.94 47.78 -16.44
CA ALA A 424 10.09 48.90 -17.36
C ALA A 424 8.77 49.65 -17.58
N GLY A 425 7.73 49.34 -16.80
CA GLY A 425 6.40 49.95 -16.91
C GLY A 425 6.45 51.46 -17.10
N GLU A 426 7.11 52.20 -16.21
CA GLU A 426 7.19 53.67 -16.24
C GLU A 426 8.01 54.24 -17.42
N THR A 427 8.86 53.41 -18.04
CA THR A 427 9.73 53.81 -19.17
C THR A 427 9.15 53.47 -20.55
N LEU A 428 8.12 52.62 -20.59
CA LEU A 428 7.42 52.26 -21.82
C LEU A 428 6.41 53.35 -22.21
N SER A 429 6.17 53.53 -23.51
CA SER A 429 5.11 54.43 -23.95
C SER A 429 3.74 53.90 -23.50
N GLU A 430 2.78 54.80 -23.30
CA GLU A 430 1.42 54.44 -22.88
C GLU A 430 0.76 53.45 -23.86
N GLU A 431 1.03 53.58 -25.16
CA GLU A 431 0.58 52.67 -26.21
C GLU A 431 1.19 51.25 -26.05
N GLN A 432 2.48 51.15 -25.73
CA GLN A 432 3.16 49.87 -25.51
C GLN A 432 2.65 49.17 -24.23
N GLN A 433 2.45 49.93 -23.16
CA GLN A 433 1.88 49.42 -21.92
C GLN A 433 0.47 48.89 -22.14
N ASN A 434 -0.40 49.67 -22.79
CA ASN A 434 -1.79 49.29 -23.07
C ASN A 434 -1.87 48.07 -23.99
N THR A 435 -1.00 47.99 -25.01
CA THR A 435 -0.93 46.83 -25.90
C THR A 435 -0.53 45.57 -25.15
N THR A 436 0.48 45.67 -24.27
CA THR A 436 0.97 44.54 -23.46
C THR A 436 -0.11 44.07 -22.47
N ARG A 437 -0.74 45.00 -21.75
CA ARG A 437 -1.86 44.72 -20.83
C ARG A 437 -3.01 44.02 -21.55
N ALA A 438 -3.44 44.53 -22.72
CA ALA A 438 -4.52 43.94 -23.48
C ALA A 438 -4.23 42.50 -23.94
N ARG A 439 -2.97 42.18 -24.27
CA ARG A 439 -2.55 40.80 -24.60
C ARG A 439 -2.65 39.88 -23.38
N ILE A 440 -2.20 40.32 -22.22
CA ILE A 440 -2.27 39.54 -20.97
C ILE A 440 -3.73 39.34 -20.55
N GLU A 441 -4.56 40.37 -20.62
CA GLU A 441 -6.00 40.25 -20.33
C GLU A 441 -6.70 39.26 -21.26
N LYS A 442 -6.36 39.27 -22.55
CA LYS A 442 -6.88 38.30 -23.52
C LYS A 442 -6.44 36.87 -23.19
N LEU A 443 -5.18 36.68 -22.76
CA LEU A 443 -4.68 35.40 -22.28
C LEU A 443 -5.47 34.92 -21.06
N LEU A 444 -5.65 35.79 -20.06
CA LEU A 444 -6.39 35.48 -18.83
C LEU A 444 -7.85 35.15 -19.10
N GLN A 445 -8.53 35.91 -19.98
CA GLN A 445 -9.89 35.59 -20.41
C GLN A 445 -9.97 34.20 -21.04
N MET A 446 -9.01 33.86 -21.90
CA MET A 446 -8.94 32.54 -22.51
C MET A 446 -8.70 31.45 -21.47
N LEU A 447 -7.75 31.65 -20.54
CA LEU A 447 -7.45 30.71 -19.46
C LEU A 447 -8.67 30.47 -18.55
N ARG A 448 -9.30 31.54 -18.06
CA ARG A 448 -10.50 31.49 -17.21
C ARG A 448 -11.67 30.83 -17.92
N PHE A 449 -11.86 31.09 -19.22
CA PHE A 449 -12.90 30.45 -20.02
C PHE A 449 -12.67 28.94 -20.19
N ARG A 450 -11.40 28.50 -20.25
CA ARG A 450 -11.03 27.10 -20.50
C ARG A 450 -10.87 26.28 -19.22
N LYS A 451 -10.64 26.94 -18.09
CA LYS A 451 -10.47 26.30 -16.78
C LYS A 451 -11.58 25.29 -16.44
N PRO A 452 -12.90 25.60 -16.58
CA PRO A 452 -13.95 24.62 -16.26
C PRO A 452 -13.86 23.34 -17.10
N MET A 453 -13.44 23.45 -18.37
CA MET A 453 -13.25 22.28 -19.24
C MET A 453 -12.05 21.43 -18.82
N LEU A 454 -10.94 22.08 -18.39
CA LEU A 454 -9.76 21.41 -17.86
C LEU A 454 -10.08 20.71 -16.53
N ASP A 455 -10.78 21.39 -15.62
CA ASP A 455 -11.18 20.84 -14.32
C ASP A 455 -12.10 19.62 -14.50
N GLN A 456 -13.12 19.71 -15.37
CA GLN A 456 -14.02 18.60 -15.67
C GLN A 456 -13.27 17.38 -16.21
N VAL A 457 -12.42 17.56 -17.24
CA VAL A 457 -11.70 16.42 -17.80
C VAL A 457 -10.72 15.84 -16.78
N ARG A 458 -10.02 16.69 -16.01
CA ARG A 458 -9.13 16.24 -14.93
C ARG A 458 -9.88 15.43 -13.87
N ALA A 459 -11.07 15.87 -13.45
CA ALA A 459 -11.90 15.15 -12.47
C ALA A 459 -12.25 13.75 -12.98
N VAL A 460 -12.69 13.65 -14.24
CA VAL A 460 -12.99 12.36 -14.88
C VAL A 460 -11.76 11.46 -14.95
N LEU A 461 -10.61 11.98 -15.39
CA LEU A 461 -9.36 11.21 -15.44
C LEU A 461 -8.92 10.74 -14.04
N GLY A 462 -9.06 11.58 -13.02
CA GLY A 462 -8.76 11.25 -11.62
C GLY A 462 -9.65 10.13 -11.10
N LEU A 463 -10.95 10.14 -11.42
CA LEU A 463 -11.87 9.05 -11.05
C LEU A 463 -11.49 7.74 -11.72
N LEU A 464 -11.16 7.76 -13.01
CA LEU A 464 -10.73 6.55 -13.73
C LEU A 464 -9.42 5.99 -13.18
N GLN A 465 -8.49 6.87 -12.78
CA GLN A 465 -7.26 6.47 -12.11
C GLN A 465 -7.55 5.81 -10.76
N GLY A 466 -8.37 6.43 -9.91
CA GLY A 466 -8.77 5.86 -8.62
C GLY A 466 -9.47 4.50 -8.79
N CYS A 467 -10.34 4.37 -9.80
CA CYS A 467 -10.96 3.09 -10.12
C CYS A 467 -9.93 2.05 -10.58
N SER A 468 -8.96 2.43 -11.43
CA SER A 468 -7.89 1.54 -11.87
C SER A 468 -7.02 1.08 -10.71
N GLU A 469 -6.64 1.98 -9.79
CA GLU A 469 -5.83 1.64 -8.62
C GLU A 469 -6.58 0.66 -7.71
N VAL A 470 -7.83 0.95 -7.38
CA VAL A 470 -8.69 0.06 -6.58
C VAL A 470 -8.91 -1.28 -7.28
N ILE A 471 -9.21 -1.30 -8.58
CA ILE A 471 -9.43 -2.54 -9.33
C ILE A 471 -8.13 -3.30 -9.51
N GLN A 472 -6.98 -2.64 -9.71
CA GLN A 472 -5.68 -3.31 -9.75
C GLN A 472 -5.32 -3.87 -8.38
N GLN A 473 -5.57 -3.15 -7.29
CA GLN A 473 -5.40 -3.69 -5.92
C GLN A 473 -6.35 -4.88 -5.67
N GLN A 474 -7.59 -4.79 -6.14
CA GLN A 474 -8.58 -5.88 -6.08
C GLN A 474 -8.23 -7.07 -6.98
N ARG A 475 -7.63 -6.85 -8.15
CA ARG A 475 -7.13 -7.92 -9.07
C ARG A 475 -5.80 -8.49 -8.62
N ARG A 476 -4.96 -7.68 -7.93
CA ARG A 476 -3.76 -8.11 -7.20
C ARG A 476 -4.11 -8.87 -5.92
N GLN A 477 -5.38 -9.20 -5.66
CA GLN A 477 -5.82 -10.14 -4.64
C GLN A 477 -5.34 -11.57 -4.92
N HIS A 478 -4.02 -11.77 -4.87
CA HIS A 478 -3.44 -12.91 -4.20
C HIS A 478 -3.34 -12.50 -2.73
N ARG A 479 -4.50 -12.46 -2.05
CA ARG A 479 -4.58 -12.01 -0.64
C ARG A 479 -3.66 -12.91 0.18
N PHE A 480 -2.75 -12.30 0.93
CA PHE A 480 -1.99 -13.00 1.95
C PHE A 480 -2.87 -13.03 3.21
N PRO A 481 -3.45 -14.17 3.62
CA PRO A 481 -4.27 -14.23 4.81
C PRO A 481 -3.36 -14.07 6.04
N LEU A 482 -3.13 -12.81 6.43
CA LEU A 482 -2.24 -12.44 7.53
C LEU A 482 -2.63 -13.15 8.83
N ASP A 483 -3.92 -13.43 9.03
CA ASP A 483 -4.40 -14.20 10.17
C ASP A 483 -3.91 -15.64 10.18
N GLU A 484 -3.93 -16.32 9.02
CA GLU A 484 -3.44 -17.70 8.88
C GLU A 484 -1.91 -17.73 9.00
N PHE A 485 -1.21 -16.77 8.39
CA PHE A 485 0.23 -16.62 8.56
C PHE A 485 0.63 -16.35 10.01
N ARG A 486 -0.10 -15.47 10.71
CA ARG A 486 0.11 -15.16 12.13
C ARG A 486 -0.06 -16.39 13.01
N LYS A 487 -1.13 -17.18 12.79
CA LYS A 487 -1.35 -18.45 13.51
C LYS A 487 -0.24 -19.45 13.23
N ALA A 488 0.16 -19.61 11.96
CA ALA A 488 1.25 -20.50 11.57
C ALA A 488 2.56 -20.12 12.25
N TRP A 489 2.94 -18.85 12.16
CA TRP A 489 4.14 -18.32 12.79
C TRP A 489 4.13 -18.54 14.30
N SER A 490 3.04 -18.14 14.97
CA SER A 490 2.88 -18.28 16.42
C SER A 490 3.02 -19.73 16.90
N TYR A 491 2.40 -20.67 16.19
CA TYR A 491 2.54 -22.10 16.49
C TYR A 491 3.97 -22.60 16.25
N PHE A 492 4.54 -22.27 15.10
CA PHE A 492 5.88 -22.71 14.71
C PHE A 492 6.95 -22.20 15.67
N ILE A 493 7.00 -20.89 15.90
CA ILE A 493 8.07 -20.28 16.70
C ILE A 493 7.97 -20.68 18.17
N SER A 494 6.76 -20.81 18.72
CA SER A 494 6.61 -21.27 20.12
C SER A 494 7.03 -22.71 20.31
N SER A 495 6.76 -23.57 19.34
CA SER A 495 7.16 -24.98 19.35
C SER A 495 8.67 -25.16 19.17
N LEU A 496 9.33 -24.27 18.44
CA LEU A 496 10.79 -24.30 18.32
C LEU A 496 11.50 -23.66 19.52
N LEU A 497 11.05 -22.49 19.97
CA LEU A 497 11.70 -21.79 21.09
C LEU A 497 11.63 -22.62 22.37
N ILE A 498 10.52 -23.33 22.62
CA ILE A 498 10.44 -24.24 23.78
C ILE A 498 11.40 -25.43 23.64
N MET A 499 11.56 -25.99 22.44
CA MET A 499 12.50 -27.09 22.18
C MET A 499 13.94 -26.63 22.36
N GLU A 500 14.31 -25.47 21.83
CA GLU A 500 15.66 -24.88 21.97
C GLU A 500 15.92 -24.44 23.42
N TYR A 501 14.90 -23.95 24.13
CA TYR A 501 15.00 -23.55 25.55
C TYR A 501 15.44 -24.74 26.43
N TYR A 502 14.86 -25.92 26.20
CA TYR A 502 15.20 -27.14 26.98
C TYR A 502 16.35 -27.97 26.39
N LYS A 503 16.91 -27.58 25.24
CA LYS A 503 18.06 -28.26 24.60
C LYS A 503 19.41 -27.87 25.21
N GLN A 504 19.57 -26.68 25.78
CA GLN A 504 20.90 -26.17 26.13
C GLN A 504 21.43 -26.70 27.48
N PRO A 505 22.71 -27.11 27.57
CA PRO A 505 23.35 -27.47 28.83
C PRO A 505 23.89 -26.21 29.50
N HIS A 506 23.39 -25.84 30.69
CA HIS A 506 23.89 -24.69 31.44
C HIS A 506 24.11 -25.06 32.91
N GLY A 507 25.24 -24.63 33.48
CA GLY A 507 25.49 -24.71 34.93
C GLY A 507 25.87 -26.08 35.50
N GLY A 508 26.31 -27.05 34.67
CA GLY A 508 26.81 -28.34 35.18
C GLY A 508 25.74 -29.32 35.67
N THR A 509 24.46 -29.08 35.38
CA THR A 509 23.39 -30.06 35.60
C THR A 509 22.94 -30.66 34.26
N ASP A 510 23.40 -31.88 33.95
CA ASP A 510 22.89 -32.74 32.85
C ASP A 510 21.38 -33.12 33.01
N PHE A 511 20.65 -32.47 33.92
CA PHE A 511 19.40 -32.93 34.49
C PHE A 511 18.17 -32.75 33.58
N PHE A 512 18.04 -31.58 32.92
CA PHE A 512 16.94 -31.33 31.97
C PHE A 512 17.15 -32.08 30.64
N GLN A 513 18.40 -32.20 30.17
CA GLN A 513 18.74 -32.94 28.95
C GLN A 513 18.47 -34.44 29.07
N GLN A 514 18.59 -35.02 30.27
CA GLN A 514 18.29 -36.44 30.50
C GLN A 514 16.79 -36.77 30.51
N ARG A 515 15.90 -35.77 30.69
CA ARG A 515 14.45 -36.00 30.88
C ARG A 515 13.57 -35.46 29.75
N PHE A 516 14.01 -34.46 28.97
CA PHE A 516 13.28 -33.94 27.82
C PHE A 516 13.84 -34.48 26.51
N SER A 517 13.12 -35.40 25.86
CA SER A 517 13.56 -35.95 24.58
C SER A 517 13.17 -35.01 23.43
N ILE A 518 14.14 -34.30 22.88
CA ILE A 518 14.00 -33.42 21.70
C ILE A 518 13.45 -34.21 20.51
N GLU A 519 13.98 -35.41 20.27
CA GLU A 519 13.50 -36.27 19.18
C GLU A 519 12.02 -36.63 19.35
N LYS A 520 11.60 -37.06 20.54
CA LYS A 520 10.19 -37.37 20.80
C LYS A 520 9.31 -36.13 20.75
N TYR A 521 9.81 -34.97 21.20
CA TYR A 521 9.08 -33.70 21.14
C TYR A 521 8.84 -33.27 19.68
N LEU A 522 9.90 -33.31 18.85
CA LEU A 522 9.83 -32.98 17.44
C LEU A 522 8.94 -33.96 16.66
N GLN A 523 9.08 -35.27 16.89
CA GLN A 523 8.18 -36.28 16.33
C GLN A 523 6.73 -36.02 16.70
N SER A 524 6.48 -35.59 17.95
CA SER A 524 5.12 -35.28 18.37
C SER A 524 4.55 -34.03 17.70
N ILE A 525 5.37 -33.01 17.44
CA ILE A 525 4.95 -31.84 16.65
C ILE A 525 4.63 -32.27 15.21
N GLN A 526 5.52 -33.05 14.58
CA GLN A 526 5.34 -33.53 13.21
C GLN A 526 4.03 -34.33 13.07
N ARG A 527 3.80 -35.31 13.95
CA ARG A 527 2.55 -36.09 13.96
C ARG A 527 1.31 -35.22 14.13
N PHE A 528 1.39 -34.22 15.01
CA PHE A 528 0.27 -33.29 15.21
C PHE A 528 0.02 -32.44 13.96
N VAL A 529 1.07 -31.86 13.37
CA VAL A 529 0.97 -31.06 12.15
C VAL A 529 0.41 -31.90 11.00
N ASP A 530 0.92 -33.12 10.79
CA ASP A 530 0.43 -34.05 9.76
C ASP A 530 -1.06 -34.35 9.93
N HIS A 531 -1.51 -34.59 11.17
CA HIS A 531 -2.92 -34.80 11.46
C HIS A 531 -3.78 -33.56 11.16
N GLN A 532 -3.31 -32.35 11.45
CA GLN A 532 -4.04 -31.12 11.12
C GLN A 532 -4.03 -30.82 9.62
N LEU A 533 -2.96 -31.19 8.91
CA LEU A 533 -2.90 -31.14 7.47
C LEU A 533 -3.94 -32.07 6.84
N ASP A 534 -4.09 -33.31 7.34
CA ASP A 534 -5.13 -34.25 6.88
C ASP A 534 -6.55 -33.71 7.05
N ARG A 535 -6.77 -32.84 8.03
CA ARG A 535 -8.04 -32.15 8.27
C ARG A 535 -8.26 -30.92 7.39
N GLY A 536 -7.28 -30.58 6.54
CA GLY A 536 -7.37 -29.44 5.62
C GLY A 536 -7.25 -28.07 6.29
N ILE A 537 -6.63 -27.98 7.47
CA ILE A 537 -6.44 -26.69 8.14
C ILE A 537 -5.30 -25.91 7.46
N ASN A 538 -5.63 -24.74 6.89
CA ASN A 538 -4.74 -24.00 5.98
C ASN A 538 -3.39 -23.61 6.61
N TYR A 539 -3.39 -22.91 7.75
CA TYR A 539 -2.15 -22.43 8.38
C TYR A 539 -1.13 -23.53 8.72
N PHE A 540 -1.55 -24.78 8.93
CA PHE A 540 -0.61 -25.88 9.19
C PHE A 540 0.25 -26.26 7.99
N HIS A 541 -0.14 -25.89 6.77
CA HIS A 541 0.72 -26.10 5.59
C HIS A 541 1.93 -25.17 5.60
N ILE A 542 1.79 -23.97 6.16
CA ILE A 542 2.91 -23.05 6.40
C ILE A 542 3.79 -23.57 7.53
N VAL A 543 3.17 -24.06 8.62
CA VAL A 543 3.92 -24.70 9.72
C VAL A 543 4.77 -25.85 9.20
N GLN A 544 4.21 -26.71 8.35
CA GLN A 544 4.93 -27.84 7.76
C GLN A 544 6.06 -27.38 6.83
N LEU A 545 5.82 -26.34 6.02
CA LEU A 545 6.86 -25.74 5.18
C LEU A 545 8.03 -25.24 6.04
N PHE A 546 7.75 -24.51 7.12
CA PHE A 546 8.78 -24.01 8.03
C PHE A 546 9.51 -25.12 8.78
N LEU A 547 8.80 -26.18 9.22
CA LEU A 547 9.43 -27.36 9.80
C LEU A 547 10.37 -28.07 8.82
N LYS A 548 9.96 -28.20 7.55
CA LYS A 548 10.81 -28.77 6.50
C LYS A 548 12.07 -27.94 6.25
N ILE A 549 11.97 -26.61 6.23
CA ILE A 549 13.13 -25.71 6.12
C ILE A 549 14.02 -25.84 7.37
N TYR A 550 13.42 -25.89 8.56
CA TYR A 550 14.14 -26.05 9.83
C TYR A 550 15.00 -27.32 9.85
N LEU A 551 14.42 -28.45 9.41
CA LEU A 551 15.12 -29.74 9.36
C LEU A 551 16.25 -29.75 8.33
N GLU A 552 16.06 -29.11 7.17
CA GLU A 552 17.07 -29.05 6.11
C GLU A 552 18.26 -28.14 6.51
N LYS A 553 17.98 -27.06 7.25
CA LYS A 553 18.97 -26.06 7.70
C LYS A 553 19.41 -26.27 9.15
N HIS A 554 19.27 -27.49 9.68
CA HIS A 554 19.51 -27.78 11.10
C HIS A 554 20.91 -27.35 11.58
N ASP A 555 21.91 -27.42 10.71
CA ASP A 555 23.30 -27.09 11.05
C ASP A 555 23.64 -25.59 10.89
N ASP A 556 22.76 -24.80 10.25
CA ASP A 556 22.98 -23.40 9.86
C ASP A 556 22.11 -22.40 10.65
N ASN A 557 21.84 -22.67 11.94
CA ASN A 557 20.98 -21.84 12.79
C ASN A 557 19.60 -21.56 12.14
N PRO A 558 18.75 -22.60 12.02
CA PRO A 558 17.55 -22.59 11.18
C PRO A 558 16.49 -21.55 11.60
N VAL A 559 16.46 -21.18 12.89
CA VAL A 559 15.55 -20.14 13.40
C VAL A 559 15.93 -18.78 12.83
N ASN A 560 17.22 -18.44 12.85
CA ASN A 560 17.71 -17.20 12.27
C ASN A 560 17.52 -17.16 10.75
N TYR A 561 17.66 -18.31 10.09
CA TYR A 561 17.38 -18.44 8.65
C TYR A 561 15.93 -18.09 8.29
N ILE A 562 14.97 -18.70 8.99
CA ILE A 562 13.54 -18.45 8.75
C ILE A 562 13.15 -17.02 9.15
N LEU A 563 13.71 -16.49 10.25
CA LEU A 563 13.55 -15.09 10.64
C LEU A 563 14.08 -14.13 9.57
N TYR A 564 15.26 -14.40 9.02
CA TYR A 564 15.82 -13.62 7.92
C TYR A 564 14.90 -13.63 6.70
N MET A 565 14.36 -14.80 6.35
CA MET A 565 13.42 -14.96 5.23
C MET A 565 12.17 -14.09 5.39
N ILE A 566 11.56 -14.06 6.58
CA ILE A 566 10.34 -13.27 6.82
C ILE A 566 10.63 -11.78 7.02
N ARG A 567 11.82 -11.40 7.49
CA ARG A 567 12.26 -10.00 7.61
C ARG A 567 12.66 -9.40 6.26
N ASN A 568 13.18 -10.22 5.35
CA ASN A 568 13.63 -9.81 4.01
C ASN A 568 12.81 -10.52 2.92
N PRO A 569 11.47 -10.33 2.89
CA PRO A 569 10.59 -11.12 2.07
C PRO A 569 10.78 -10.87 0.57
N GLN A 570 10.83 -11.95 -0.21
CA GLN A 570 10.99 -11.93 -1.66
C GLN A 570 9.71 -12.29 -2.41
N ALA A 571 9.67 -12.00 -3.71
CA ALA A 571 8.57 -12.41 -4.58
C ALA A 571 8.33 -13.94 -4.55
N ALA A 572 9.41 -14.74 -4.43
CA ALA A 572 9.30 -16.19 -4.27
C ALA A 572 8.58 -16.60 -2.97
N LEU A 573 8.87 -15.91 -1.85
CA LEU A 573 8.17 -16.13 -0.59
C LEU A 573 6.68 -15.79 -0.72
N ARG A 574 6.35 -14.69 -1.40
CA ARG A 574 4.96 -14.31 -1.69
C ARG A 574 4.22 -15.39 -2.47
N TYR A 575 4.86 -15.88 -3.54
CA TYR A 575 4.29 -16.92 -4.38
C TYR A 575 4.05 -18.22 -3.60
N VAL A 576 5.07 -18.70 -2.87
CA VAL A 576 4.98 -19.95 -2.11
C VAL A 576 3.90 -19.85 -1.03
N LEU A 577 3.93 -18.79 -0.22
CA LEU A 577 2.96 -18.59 0.85
C LEU A 577 1.53 -18.52 0.26
N HIS A 578 1.34 -17.83 -0.87
CA HIS A 578 0.05 -17.86 -1.57
C HIS A 578 -0.37 -19.27 -1.99
N GLN A 579 0.51 -20.03 -2.65
CA GLN A 579 0.16 -21.38 -3.11
C GLN A 579 -0.21 -22.34 -1.97
N VAL A 580 0.48 -22.19 -0.83
CA VAL A 580 0.26 -22.97 0.38
C VAL A 580 -1.05 -22.60 1.08
N MET A 581 -1.52 -21.36 0.92
CA MET A 581 -2.69 -20.81 1.62
C MET A 581 -3.98 -20.70 0.79
N LEU A 582 -3.95 -21.01 -0.52
CA LEU A 582 -5.15 -21.00 -1.37
C LEU A 582 -6.29 -21.82 -0.71
N PRO A 583 -7.53 -21.33 -0.62
CA PRO A 583 -8.65 -22.16 -0.21
C PRO A 583 -8.81 -23.37 -1.16
N LEU A 584 -9.05 -24.57 -0.62
CA LEU A 584 -9.23 -25.78 -1.43
C LEU A 584 -10.44 -25.67 -2.38
N GLU A 585 -11.42 -24.82 -2.03
CA GLU A 585 -12.62 -24.53 -2.83
C GLU A 585 -12.30 -23.73 -4.11
N GLU A 586 -11.22 -22.93 -4.11
CA GLU A 586 -10.82 -22.09 -5.24
C GLU A 586 -10.00 -22.85 -6.29
N ASN A 587 -9.64 -24.13 -6.02
CA ASN A 587 -8.90 -24.96 -6.96
C ASN A 587 -9.22 -26.46 -6.80
N PRO A 588 -10.38 -26.92 -7.31
CA PRO A 588 -10.85 -28.30 -7.12
C PRO A 588 -9.94 -29.36 -7.75
N ASP A 589 -9.17 -29.00 -8.78
CA ASP A 589 -8.23 -29.90 -9.47
C ASP A 589 -6.90 -30.09 -8.72
N ARG A 590 -6.63 -29.27 -7.70
CA ARG A 590 -5.41 -29.30 -6.87
C ARG A 590 -5.78 -29.51 -5.40
N GLY A 591 -6.29 -30.70 -5.12
CA GLY A 591 -6.69 -31.13 -3.77
C GLY A 591 -5.55 -31.18 -2.75
N LEU A 592 -5.90 -31.52 -1.51
CA LEU A 592 -4.99 -31.54 -0.35
C LEU A 592 -3.69 -32.34 -0.59
N ALA A 593 -3.78 -33.49 -1.26
CA ALA A 593 -2.62 -34.33 -1.58
C ALA A 593 -1.59 -33.60 -2.45
N PHE A 594 -2.05 -32.92 -3.51
CA PHE A 594 -1.17 -32.13 -4.38
C PHE A 594 -0.45 -31.03 -3.60
N ARG A 595 -1.14 -30.36 -2.68
CA ARG A 595 -0.53 -29.31 -1.86
C ARG A 595 0.56 -29.85 -0.96
N LYS A 596 0.34 -31.01 -0.33
CA LYS A 596 1.36 -31.69 0.50
C LYS A 596 2.58 -32.07 -0.33
N ASP A 597 2.38 -32.66 -1.50
CA ASP A 597 3.46 -33.08 -2.40
C ASP A 597 4.31 -31.89 -2.90
N LYS A 598 3.71 -30.69 -3.02
CA LYS A 598 4.43 -29.48 -3.43
C LYS A 598 5.25 -28.82 -2.33
N LEU A 599 5.04 -29.17 -1.06
CA LEU A 599 5.77 -28.54 0.05
C LEU A 599 7.30 -28.75 -0.06
N ASP A 600 7.75 -29.91 -0.54
CA ASP A 600 9.19 -30.16 -0.74
C ASP A 600 9.77 -29.27 -1.84
N GLN A 601 9.04 -29.10 -2.95
CA GLN A 601 9.45 -28.21 -4.05
C GLN A 601 9.50 -26.74 -3.60
N TYR A 602 8.55 -26.34 -2.75
CA TYR A 602 8.52 -25.01 -2.17
C TYR A 602 9.65 -24.78 -1.17
N ARG A 603 9.97 -25.77 -0.31
CA ARG A 603 11.15 -25.74 0.56
C ARG A 603 12.40 -25.50 -0.28
N ASP A 604 12.65 -26.33 -1.29
CA ASP A 604 13.86 -26.26 -2.12
C ASP A 604 13.97 -24.91 -2.85
N THR A 605 12.84 -24.40 -3.34
CA THR A 605 12.77 -23.08 -3.99
C THR A 605 13.15 -21.96 -3.04
N LEU A 606 12.58 -21.95 -1.82
CA LEU A 606 12.89 -20.92 -0.83
C LEU A 606 14.34 -21.03 -0.36
N ILE A 607 14.83 -22.24 -0.09
CA ILE A 607 16.22 -22.44 0.30
C ILE A 607 17.18 -21.87 -0.75
N LYS A 608 17.00 -22.27 -2.01
CA LYS A 608 17.85 -21.79 -3.12
C LYS A 608 17.83 -20.27 -3.28
N VAL A 609 16.66 -19.64 -3.17
CA VAL A 609 16.52 -18.17 -3.36
C VAL A 609 17.24 -17.40 -2.26
N TYR A 610 17.17 -17.89 -1.02
CA TYR A 610 17.70 -17.18 0.13
C TYR A 610 19.17 -17.50 0.41
N ASP A 611 19.65 -18.71 0.12
CA ASP A 611 21.08 -19.06 0.18
C ASP A 611 21.91 -18.18 -0.76
N ASN A 612 21.48 -18.04 -2.03
CA ASN A 612 22.17 -17.19 -3.01
C ASN A 612 22.36 -15.74 -2.53
N ARG A 613 21.43 -15.23 -1.71
CA ARG A 613 21.46 -13.85 -1.23
C ARG A 613 22.19 -13.67 0.10
N LEU A 614 22.16 -14.68 0.96
CA LEU A 614 23.04 -14.73 2.13
C LEU A 614 24.51 -14.70 1.66
N ASP A 615 24.83 -15.43 0.59
CA ASP A 615 26.15 -15.40 -0.03
C ASP A 615 26.52 -14.04 -0.65
N GLU A 616 25.56 -13.35 -1.29
CA GLU A 616 25.76 -11.99 -1.85
C GLU A 616 25.92 -10.92 -0.75
N ALA A 617 25.20 -11.03 0.36
CA ALA A 617 25.27 -10.08 1.48
C ALA A 617 26.55 -10.25 2.33
N ILE A 618 27.19 -11.41 2.30
CA ILE A 618 28.41 -11.73 3.06
C ILE A 618 29.68 -11.40 2.24
N ARG A 619 29.59 -11.13 0.93
CA ARG A 619 30.71 -10.59 0.14
C ARG A 619 30.71 -9.06 0.22
N PRO A 620 31.61 -8.42 0.98
CA PRO A 620 31.84 -6.99 0.84
C PRO A 620 32.46 -6.75 -0.54
N GLU A 621 32.19 -5.59 -1.11
CA GLU A 621 32.70 -5.09 -2.38
C GLU A 621 34.19 -5.46 -2.64
N GLU A 622 34.42 -6.52 -3.41
CA GLU A 622 35.66 -6.73 -4.16
C GLU A 622 35.32 -6.77 -5.66
N SER A 623 34.74 -5.69 -6.19
CA SER A 623 34.69 -5.45 -7.63
C SER A 623 34.45 -3.99 -8.01
N GLU A 624 35.06 -3.04 -7.30
CA GLU A 624 35.46 -1.75 -7.89
C GLU A 624 36.97 -1.59 -7.72
N GLY A 625 37.71 -2.21 -8.62
CA GLY A 625 39.16 -2.10 -8.64
C GLY A 625 39.82 -3.33 -9.25
N SER A 626 39.70 -3.50 -10.58
CA SER A 626 40.68 -4.11 -11.49
C SER A 626 40.03 -4.51 -12.82
N ALA A 627 39.91 -3.57 -13.76
CA ALA A 627 40.14 -3.72 -15.21
C ALA A 627 39.65 -2.47 -15.96
#